data_AF-A0A1J4KM05-F1
#
_entry.id   AF-A0A1J4KM05-F1
#
_cell.length_a   1.000
_cell.length_b   1.000
_cell.length_c   1.000
_cell.angle_alpha   90.00
_cell.angle_beta   90.00
_cell.angle_gamma   90.00
#
_symmetry.space_group_name_H-M   'P 1'
#
loop_
_entity.id
_entity.type
_entity.pdbx_description
1 polymer ?
#
loop_
_entity_poly.entity_id
_entity_poly.type
_entity_poly.pdbx_seq_one_letter_code
_entity_poly.pdbx_strand_id
1 'polypeptide(L)'
;MNIQFKNSEANQPVSRTILVDELHHSSNDCIDPFEMEISRMTEAQKYSYRDHIFLQVKDSIQSGQLISPNDNIFMIKQNISILTILASHDVIIPTDIFFFIFNFSSHHSLIDSVFLFMKSAFLVNPKLAEQLFQNRSINIQYFIDRFGMPFDESHRDLVLLLVETSKNICEELISLGIIDKIQSSICTTIKMNQDFTHFWCLSYSILNAFVKSCSPNSVLFLSILDLCYLMLTEFYYQNSRSAVFESMKCIQSILSKVDDKRFFENVSNFLNFFDKILTFHDNVSETQLTIEIVAILGTNKNGIDLFNNNYIHHLLDIALTWTPNDFEVPLSIFIKLVTHVLRFHPKFITVISQTPIFSLAYLQFKEGEMNTKETSTLFFARLCNQTFFSNVIDFFENNPVVYEMFCMLEADIPTKTKINTVYGLTSLAANLKKFGRISPNIIAQFTDESSLEAFNLIKNDENADLRNACVSLDQNVNILINDI
;
A
#
# COMPACT_ATOMS: atom_id res chain seq x y z
N MET A 1 78.05 29.10 10.03
CA MET A 1 79.03 28.50 9.11
C MET A 1 78.95 26.99 9.28
N ASN A 2 78.76 26.25 8.18
CA ASN A 2 78.55 24.78 8.06
C ASN A 2 78.84 23.88 9.27
N ILE A 3 77.85 23.08 9.69
CA ILE A 3 78.04 21.69 10.18
C ILE A 3 76.76 20.90 9.79
N GLN A 4 76.76 20.21 8.65
CA GLN A 4 76.94 18.75 8.46
C GLN A 4 75.96 17.84 9.23
N PHE A 5 75.14 17.12 8.45
CA PHE A 5 74.47 15.88 8.84
C PHE A 5 75.50 14.76 9.08
N LYS A 6 75.33 13.98 10.16
CA LYS A 6 75.77 12.57 10.22
C LYS A 6 74.88 11.73 11.13
N ASN A 7 74.33 10.70 10.50
CA ASN A 7 73.58 9.50 10.93
C ASN A 7 73.58 9.09 12.41
N SER A 8 72.43 8.61 12.87
CA SER A 8 72.32 7.22 13.37
C SER A 8 70.86 6.73 13.32
N GLU A 9 70.65 5.59 12.66
CA GLU A 9 69.51 4.71 12.92
C GLU A 9 69.63 4.16 14.35
N ALA A 10 68.51 4.05 15.07
CA ALA A 10 68.13 2.84 15.82
C ALA A 10 66.86 3.09 16.66
N ASN A 11 65.81 2.34 16.32
CA ASN A 11 64.90 1.65 17.22
C ASN A 11 64.47 2.33 18.53
N GLN A 12 63.23 2.82 18.56
CA GLN A 12 62.29 2.51 19.66
C GLN A 12 60.84 2.42 19.11
N PRO A 13 60.05 1.40 19.48
CA PRO A 13 58.62 1.36 19.17
C PRO A 13 57.92 2.30 20.14
N VAL A 14 57.52 3.48 19.68
CA VAL A 14 56.66 4.38 20.46
C VAL A 14 55.24 3.80 20.45
N SER A 15 54.95 3.08 21.53
CA SER A 15 53.65 2.70 22.10
C SER A 15 52.40 3.02 21.25
N ARG A 16 51.94 2.02 20.47
CA ARG A 16 50.61 2.01 19.82
C ARG A 16 49.44 1.90 20.81
N THR A 17 49.72 1.65 22.09
CA THR A 17 48.70 1.39 23.12
C THR A 17 48.11 2.68 23.70
N ILE A 18 48.87 3.78 23.69
CA ILE A 18 48.48 5.00 24.45
C ILE A 18 47.44 5.85 23.72
N LEU A 19 47.27 5.70 22.40
CA LEU A 19 46.27 6.46 21.63
C LEU A 19 44.86 5.82 21.64
N VAL A 20 44.72 4.60 22.18
CA VAL A 20 43.45 3.85 22.14
C VAL A 20 42.71 3.90 23.49
N ASP A 21 43.43 3.99 24.61
CA ASP A 21 42.80 4.08 25.94
C ASP A 21 42.18 5.47 26.23
N GLU A 22 42.59 6.53 25.53
CA GLU A 22 41.99 7.86 25.66
C GLU A 22 40.59 7.98 25.03
N LEU A 23 40.16 7.00 24.20
CA LEU A 23 38.81 6.95 23.62
C LEU A 23 37.75 6.40 24.59
N HIS A 24 38.15 5.82 25.73
CA HIS A 24 37.23 5.17 26.67
C HIS A 24 36.80 6.05 27.86
N HIS A 25 37.13 7.34 27.91
CA HIS A 25 36.87 8.20 29.08
C HIS A 25 36.00 9.45 28.85
N SER A 26 35.29 9.56 27.74
CA SER A 26 34.27 10.61 27.61
C SER A 26 33.09 10.19 26.72
N SER A 27 32.03 9.66 27.34
CA SER A 27 30.62 9.98 27.03
C SER A 27 29.68 8.90 27.59
N ASN A 28 29.40 9.01 28.89
CA ASN A 28 28.03 8.70 29.31
C ASN A 28 27.20 9.91 28.85
N ASP A 29 26.12 9.64 28.09
CA ASP A 29 25.10 10.59 27.63
C ASP A 29 25.38 11.36 26.32
N CYS A 30 25.47 10.64 25.19
CA CYS A 30 24.89 10.96 23.87
C CYS A 30 25.50 10.02 22.81
N ILE A 31 24.71 9.57 21.82
CA ILE A 31 25.16 8.70 20.71
C ILE A 31 25.85 9.53 19.59
N ASP A 32 25.51 10.82 19.47
CA ASP A 32 26.04 11.76 18.47
C ASP A 32 27.58 12.02 18.47
N PRO A 33 28.33 11.97 19.58
CA PRO A 33 29.77 12.26 19.58
C PRO A 33 30.59 11.17 18.87
N PHE A 34 30.23 9.90 19.07
CA PHE A 34 31.03 8.76 18.61
C PHE A 34 30.87 8.52 17.09
N GLU A 35 29.67 8.65 16.55
CA GLU A 35 29.46 8.55 15.09
C GLU A 35 30.20 9.68 14.34
N MET A 36 30.20 10.89 14.90
CA MET A 36 31.00 12.00 14.39
C MET A 36 32.51 11.69 14.41
N GLU A 37 33.01 11.01 15.43
CA GLU A 37 34.42 10.61 15.49
C GLU A 37 34.75 9.57 14.42
N ILE A 38 33.92 8.55 14.23
CA ILE A 38 34.06 7.58 13.15
C ILE A 38 34.05 8.26 11.77
N SER A 39 33.17 9.26 11.56
CA SER A 39 33.10 9.99 10.29
C SER A 39 34.39 10.78 9.97
N ARG A 40 35.17 11.14 10.99
CA ARG A 40 36.44 11.88 10.86
C ARG A 40 37.64 10.96 10.66
N MET A 41 37.48 9.65 10.89
CA MET A 41 38.54 8.67 10.66
C MET A 41 38.75 8.42 9.16
N THR A 42 40.00 8.25 8.77
CA THR A 42 40.34 7.71 7.44
C THR A 42 39.89 6.26 7.31
N GLU A 43 39.72 5.77 6.08
CA GLU A 43 39.34 4.36 5.85
C GLU A 43 40.29 3.38 6.53
N ALA A 44 41.61 3.58 6.41
CA ALA A 44 42.60 2.71 7.04
C ALA A 44 42.49 2.67 8.58
N GLN A 45 42.13 3.81 9.20
CA GLN A 45 41.87 3.88 10.63
C GLN A 45 40.59 3.13 11.00
N LYS A 46 39.52 3.30 10.23
CA LYS A 46 38.26 2.57 10.44
C LYS A 46 38.44 1.06 10.36
N TYR A 47 39.19 0.57 9.36
CA TYR A 47 39.50 -0.85 9.21
C TYR A 47 40.36 -1.39 10.36
N SER A 48 41.39 -0.65 10.77
CA SER A 48 42.23 -1.03 11.91
C SER A 48 41.44 -1.04 13.22
N TYR A 49 40.51 -0.10 13.39
CA TYR A 49 39.66 -0.01 14.57
C TYR A 49 38.63 -1.14 14.62
N ARG A 50 38.01 -1.50 13.48
CA ARG A 50 37.17 -2.69 13.35
C ARG A 50 37.88 -3.94 13.86
N ASP A 51 39.11 -4.17 13.42
CA ASP A 51 39.89 -5.36 13.79
C ASP A 51 40.24 -5.36 15.28
N HIS A 52 40.55 -4.18 15.83
CA HIS A 52 40.80 -4.02 17.26
C HIS A 52 39.55 -4.35 18.10
N ILE A 53 38.39 -3.79 17.74
CA ILE A 53 37.12 -4.06 18.43
C ILE A 53 36.74 -5.55 18.32
N PHE A 54 36.96 -6.18 17.18
CA PHE A 54 36.74 -7.61 17.04
C PHE A 54 37.62 -8.45 17.98
N LEU A 55 38.91 -8.11 18.12
CA LEU A 55 39.79 -8.77 19.08
C LEU A 55 39.27 -8.62 20.51
N GLN A 56 38.80 -7.42 20.89
CA GLN A 56 38.18 -7.22 22.21
C GLN A 56 36.93 -8.09 22.41
N VAL A 57 36.07 -8.22 21.40
CA VAL A 57 34.89 -9.13 21.45
C VAL A 57 35.33 -10.57 21.65
N LYS A 58 36.31 -11.02 20.86
CA LYS A 58 36.85 -12.38 20.92
C LYS A 58 37.46 -12.68 22.28
N ASP A 59 38.27 -11.76 22.80
CA ASP A 59 38.91 -11.89 24.11
C ASP A 59 37.86 -11.91 25.23
N SER A 60 36.84 -11.05 25.17
CA SER A 60 35.74 -11.02 26.15
C SER A 60 34.94 -12.32 26.18
N ILE A 61 34.71 -12.93 25.01
CA ILE A 61 34.02 -14.21 24.87
C ILE A 61 34.87 -15.36 25.40
N GLN A 62 36.18 -15.36 25.11
CA GLN A 62 37.09 -16.44 25.50
C GLN A 62 37.54 -16.34 26.96
N SER A 63 37.61 -15.13 27.53
CA SER A 63 38.00 -14.86 28.91
C SER A 63 36.85 -14.91 29.92
N GLY A 64 35.61 -15.18 29.47
CA GLY A 64 34.37 -15.22 30.24
C GLY A 64 34.33 -16.19 31.44
N GLN A 65 35.44 -16.82 31.80
CA GLN A 65 35.62 -17.59 33.03
C GLN A 65 36.11 -16.75 34.24
N LEU A 66 36.48 -15.47 34.07
CA LEU A 66 37.16 -14.67 35.11
C LEU A 66 36.44 -13.42 35.63
N ILE A 67 35.36 -12.95 34.98
CA ILE A 67 34.63 -11.72 35.36
C ILE A 67 33.13 -12.04 35.50
N SER A 68 32.40 -11.26 36.30
CA SER A 68 30.95 -11.42 36.52
C SER A 68 30.20 -11.58 35.17
N PRO A 69 29.31 -12.58 35.02
CA PRO A 69 28.65 -12.87 33.74
C PRO A 69 27.91 -11.69 33.12
N ASN A 70 27.42 -10.75 33.93
CA ASN A 70 26.64 -9.60 33.46
C ASN A 70 27.52 -8.49 32.86
N ASP A 71 28.71 -8.25 33.42
CA ASP A 71 29.62 -7.20 32.95
C ASP A 71 30.26 -7.58 31.60
N ASN A 72 30.56 -8.88 31.41
CA ASN A 72 31.05 -9.39 30.14
C ASN A 72 30.01 -9.26 29.01
N ILE A 73 28.75 -9.57 29.28
CA ILE A 73 27.66 -9.44 28.30
C ILE A 73 27.46 -7.97 27.89
N PHE A 74 27.56 -7.05 28.84
CA PHE A 74 27.45 -5.62 28.57
C PHE A 74 28.59 -5.12 27.64
N MET A 75 29.84 -5.48 27.93
CA MET A 75 30.99 -5.12 27.10
C MET A 75 30.89 -5.70 25.68
N ILE A 76 30.49 -6.97 25.57
CA ILE A 76 30.26 -7.61 24.26
C ILE A 76 29.18 -6.86 23.49
N LYS A 77 28.09 -6.45 24.16
CA LYS A 77 27.00 -5.68 23.53
C LYS A 77 27.50 -4.32 23.01
N GLN A 78 28.28 -3.59 23.79
CA GLN A 78 28.86 -2.31 23.38
C GLN A 78 29.78 -2.48 22.16
N ASN A 79 30.65 -3.49 22.17
CA ASN A 79 31.56 -3.72 21.05
C ASN A 79 30.85 -4.18 19.78
N ILE A 80 29.78 -4.98 19.88
CA ILE A 80 28.90 -5.29 18.75
C ILE A 80 28.27 -4.01 18.21
N SER A 81 27.81 -3.10 19.08
CA SER A 81 27.27 -1.81 18.67
C SER A 81 28.28 -0.96 17.90
N ILE A 82 29.54 -0.93 18.33
CA ILE A 82 30.61 -0.21 17.61
C ILE A 82 30.84 -0.83 16.23
N LEU A 83 30.86 -2.16 16.12
CA LEU A 83 30.96 -2.84 14.83
C LEU A 83 29.78 -2.53 13.91
N THR A 84 28.56 -2.43 14.46
CA THR A 84 27.38 -1.98 13.73
C THR A 84 27.56 -0.56 13.19
N ILE A 85 28.03 0.39 14.01
CA ILE A 85 28.28 1.78 13.60
C ILE A 85 29.34 1.85 12.50
N LEU A 86 30.42 1.08 12.63
CA LEU A 86 31.46 1.00 11.61
C LEU A 86 30.90 0.48 10.29
N ALA A 87 30.10 -0.59 10.33
CA ALA A 87 29.42 -1.11 9.14
C ALA A 87 28.47 -0.07 8.53
N SER A 88 27.74 0.69 9.34
CA SER A 88 26.89 1.80 8.85
C SER A 88 27.69 2.97 8.23
N HIS A 89 29.01 3.02 8.43
CA HIS A 89 29.93 3.99 7.82
C HIS A 89 30.80 3.35 6.71
N ASP A 90 30.22 2.41 5.96
CA ASP A 90 30.79 1.73 4.79
C ASP A 90 32.03 0.87 5.08
N VAL A 91 32.27 0.49 6.34
CA VAL A 91 33.38 -0.40 6.70
C VAL A 91 32.96 -1.85 6.48
N ILE A 92 33.57 -2.50 5.49
CA ILE A 92 33.28 -3.90 5.18
C ILE A 92 33.54 -4.79 6.41
N ILE A 93 32.54 -5.60 6.78
CA ILE A 93 32.68 -6.64 7.80
C ILE A 93 33.16 -7.94 7.12
N PRO A 94 34.33 -8.48 7.51
CA PRO A 94 34.84 -9.77 7.03
C PRO A 94 33.97 -10.95 7.47
N THR A 95 33.98 -12.02 6.67
CA THR A 95 33.20 -13.24 6.89
C THR A 95 33.50 -13.93 8.23
N ASP A 96 34.77 -13.99 8.63
CA ASP A 96 35.21 -14.61 9.89
C ASP A 96 34.73 -13.82 11.12
N ILE A 97 34.80 -12.49 11.07
CA ILE A 97 34.26 -11.60 12.11
C ILE A 97 32.75 -11.80 12.25
N PHE A 98 32.04 -11.78 11.11
CA PHE A 98 30.59 -11.95 11.08
C PHE A 98 30.14 -13.27 11.69
N PHE A 99 30.66 -14.40 11.23
CA PHE A 99 30.24 -15.71 11.72
C PHE A 99 30.66 -15.99 13.16
N PHE A 100 31.76 -15.40 13.62
CA PHE A 100 32.15 -15.50 15.03
C PHE A 100 31.10 -14.85 15.94
N ILE A 101 30.68 -13.61 15.63
CA ILE A 101 29.68 -12.87 16.40
C ILE A 101 28.30 -13.54 16.32
N PHE A 102 27.91 -13.98 15.12
CA PHE A 102 26.64 -14.66 14.89
C PHE A 102 26.52 -15.97 15.70
N ASN A 103 27.56 -16.82 15.66
CA ASN A 103 27.52 -18.10 16.38
C ASN A 103 27.50 -17.91 17.90
N PHE A 104 28.21 -16.91 18.42
CA PHE A 104 28.22 -16.63 19.85
C PHE A 104 26.83 -16.17 20.36
N SER A 105 26.19 -15.25 19.65
CA SER A 105 24.91 -14.67 20.08
C SER A 105 23.74 -15.66 20.05
N SER A 106 23.86 -16.75 19.28
CA SER A 106 22.86 -17.83 19.27
C SER A 106 22.65 -18.52 20.63
N HIS A 107 23.51 -18.24 21.61
CA HIS A 107 23.49 -18.84 22.95
C HIS A 107 23.14 -17.84 24.08
N HIS A 108 22.90 -16.56 23.79
CA HIS A 108 22.82 -15.49 24.80
C HIS A 108 21.75 -14.42 24.53
N SER A 109 21.48 -13.55 25.52
CA SER A 109 20.52 -12.42 25.47
C SER A 109 20.97 -11.23 24.61
N LEU A 110 21.77 -11.48 23.56
CA LEU A 110 22.39 -10.47 22.71
C LEU A 110 21.68 -10.30 21.35
N ILE A 111 20.52 -10.92 21.21
CA ILE A 111 19.84 -11.13 19.93
C ILE A 111 19.59 -9.80 19.19
N ASP A 112 18.99 -8.80 19.83
CA ASP A 112 18.62 -7.54 19.17
C ASP A 112 19.84 -6.78 18.63
N SER A 113 20.94 -6.76 19.41
CA SER A 113 22.20 -6.14 18.98
C SER A 113 22.83 -6.86 17.81
N VAL A 114 22.68 -8.18 17.73
CA VAL A 114 23.16 -8.95 16.59
C VAL A 114 22.28 -8.75 15.35
N PHE A 115 20.97 -8.58 15.50
CA PHE A 115 20.09 -8.28 14.37
C PHE A 115 20.45 -6.95 13.70
N LEU A 116 20.73 -5.92 14.50
CA LEU A 116 21.21 -4.63 14.00
C LEU A 116 22.57 -4.76 13.31
N PHE A 117 23.50 -5.51 13.92
CA PHE A 117 24.80 -5.80 13.33
C PHE A 117 24.68 -6.55 11.99
N MET A 118 23.82 -7.57 11.92
CA MET A 118 23.57 -8.33 10.69
C MET A 118 23.04 -7.43 9.58
N LYS A 119 22.07 -6.57 9.89
CA LYS A 119 21.51 -5.60 8.94
C LYS A 119 22.62 -4.72 8.36
N SER A 120 23.41 -4.06 9.19
CA SER A 120 24.50 -3.19 8.73
C SER A 120 25.59 -3.96 7.98
N ALA A 121 25.96 -5.17 8.44
CA ALA A 121 26.96 -6.00 7.79
C ALA A 121 26.53 -6.48 6.39
N PHE A 122 25.26 -6.83 6.20
CA PHE A 122 24.72 -7.22 4.90
C PHE A 122 24.69 -6.07 3.90
N LEU A 123 24.43 -4.83 4.35
CA LEU A 123 24.42 -3.66 3.47
C LEU A 123 25.79 -3.40 2.84
N VAL A 124 26.88 -3.55 3.61
CA VAL A 124 28.25 -3.36 3.11
C VAL A 124 28.87 -4.61 2.48
N ASN A 125 28.32 -5.80 2.79
CA ASN A 125 28.80 -7.07 2.26
C ASN A 125 27.63 -8.07 2.03
N PRO A 126 26.87 -7.92 0.93
CA PRO A 126 25.68 -8.74 0.67
C PRO A 126 25.96 -10.25 0.57
N LYS A 127 27.20 -10.65 0.23
CA LYS A 127 27.61 -12.07 0.15
C LYS A 127 27.49 -12.79 1.50
N LEU A 128 27.55 -12.06 2.62
CA LEU A 128 27.38 -12.64 3.96
C LEU A 128 25.98 -13.24 4.13
N ALA A 129 24.95 -12.64 3.54
CA ALA A 129 23.60 -13.17 3.61
C ALA A 129 23.53 -14.53 2.90
N GLU A 130 24.05 -14.64 1.67
CA GLU A 130 24.09 -15.91 0.94
C GLU A 130 24.89 -16.98 1.69
N GLN A 131 26.04 -16.62 2.25
CA GLN A 131 26.89 -17.53 3.02
C GLN A 131 26.20 -18.02 4.30
N LEU A 132 25.40 -17.17 4.96
CA LEU A 132 24.66 -17.54 6.16
C LEU A 132 23.70 -18.70 5.90
N PHE A 133 22.95 -18.64 4.79
CA PHE A 133 21.98 -19.67 4.42
C PHE A 133 22.61 -20.90 3.75
N GLN A 134 23.82 -20.78 3.17
CA GLN A 134 24.56 -21.94 2.64
C GLN A 134 25.27 -22.75 3.73
N ASN A 135 25.59 -22.13 4.87
CA ASN A 135 26.36 -22.79 5.92
C ASN A 135 25.49 -23.65 6.83
N ARG A 136 25.34 -24.93 6.47
CA ARG A 136 24.56 -25.94 7.22
C ARG A 136 25.02 -26.20 8.66
N SER A 137 26.20 -25.74 9.06
CA SER A 137 26.69 -25.86 10.44
C SER A 137 26.05 -24.85 11.40
N ILE A 138 25.39 -23.84 10.85
CA ILE A 138 24.74 -22.78 11.61
C ILE A 138 23.35 -23.24 12.02
N ASN A 139 23.06 -23.20 13.33
CA ASN A 139 21.72 -23.45 13.85
C ASN A 139 20.81 -22.25 13.54
N ILE A 140 20.36 -22.17 12.29
CA ILE A 140 19.49 -21.10 11.82
C ILE A 140 18.09 -21.17 12.45
N GLN A 141 17.71 -22.30 13.05
CA GLN A 141 16.42 -22.45 13.72
C GLN A 141 16.27 -21.46 14.88
N TYR A 142 17.34 -21.18 15.62
CA TYR A 142 17.32 -20.17 16.67
C TYR A 142 17.02 -18.77 16.13
N PHE A 143 17.51 -18.45 14.94
CA PHE A 143 17.18 -17.21 14.24
C PHE A 143 15.70 -17.18 13.81
N ILE A 144 15.18 -18.29 13.27
CA ILE A 144 13.77 -18.40 12.86
C ILE A 144 12.80 -18.30 14.05
N ASP A 145 13.14 -18.91 15.18
CA ASP A 145 12.30 -18.90 16.39
C ASP A 145 12.11 -17.49 16.98
N ARG A 146 13.01 -16.54 16.66
CA ARG A 146 12.91 -15.14 17.09
C ARG A 146 11.87 -14.32 16.32
N PHE A 147 11.33 -14.85 15.23
CA PHE A 147 10.15 -14.30 14.57
C PHE A 147 8.83 -14.84 15.18
N GLY A 148 8.93 -15.54 16.32
CA GLY A 148 7.80 -15.81 17.21
C GLY A 148 7.34 -14.56 17.98
N MET A 149 6.10 -14.59 18.45
CA MET A 149 5.39 -13.48 19.09
C MET A 149 5.98 -12.97 20.42
N PRO A 150 6.01 -11.64 20.69
CA PRO A 150 6.06 -10.52 19.73
C PRO A 150 7.51 -10.16 19.36
N PHE A 151 7.71 -9.61 18.16
CA PHE A 151 8.99 -9.06 17.70
C PHE A 151 8.86 -7.56 17.36
N ASP A 152 9.99 -6.88 17.19
CA ASP A 152 10.08 -5.43 16.96
C ASP A 152 10.45 -5.04 15.51
N GLU A 153 10.60 -3.74 15.27
CA GLU A 153 10.95 -3.18 13.95
C GLU A 153 12.32 -3.67 13.43
N SER A 154 13.29 -3.90 14.32
CA SER A 154 14.63 -4.38 13.94
C SER A 154 14.56 -5.78 13.32
N HIS A 155 13.70 -6.64 13.87
CA HIS A 155 13.43 -7.97 13.32
C HIS A 155 12.80 -7.88 11.93
N ARG A 156 11.77 -7.05 11.80
CA ARG A 156 11.07 -6.82 10.52
C ARG A 156 12.02 -6.30 9.45
N ASP A 157 12.83 -5.29 9.76
CA ASP A 157 13.77 -4.69 8.82
C ASP A 157 14.83 -5.66 8.33
N LEU A 158 15.36 -6.52 9.21
CA LEU A 158 16.33 -7.54 8.82
C LEU A 158 15.72 -8.56 7.86
N VAL A 159 14.49 -9.02 8.12
CA VAL A 159 13.80 -9.97 7.23
C VAL A 159 13.52 -9.35 5.88
N LEU A 160 13.05 -8.10 5.84
CA LEU A 160 12.83 -7.40 4.58
C LEU A 160 14.11 -7.30 3.77
N LEU A 161 15.22 -6.90 4.41
CA LEU A 161 16.52 -6.87 3.75
C LEU A 161 16.88 -8.23 3.14
N LEU A 162 16.72 -9.32 3.89
CA LEU A 162 17.03 -10.68 3.42
C LEU A 162 16.14 -11.13 2.26
N VAL A 163 14.83 -10.91 2.37
CA VAL A 163 13.82 -11.27 1.37
C VAL A 163 14.01 -10.48 0.08
N GLU A 164 14.44 -9.23 0.17
CA GLU A 164 14.70 -8.34 -0.98
C GLU A 164 16.09 -8.57 -1.60
N THR A 165 17.05 -9.11 -0.83
CA THR A 165 18.42 -9.36 -1.32
C THR A 165 18.46 -10.43 -2.40
N SER A 166 17.73 -11.54 -2.24
CA SER A 166 17.76 -12.65 -3.20
C SER A 166 16.51 -13.53 -3.11
N LYS A 167 16.01 -13.93 -4.29
CA LYS A 167 14.92 -14.91 -4.40
C LYS A 167 15.27 -16.24 -3.74
N ASN A 168 16.51 -16.70 -3.86
CA ASN A 168 16.95 -17.95 -3.24
C ASN A 168 16.93 -17.88 -1.71
N ILE A 169 17.34 -16.73 -1.14
CA ILE A 169 17.27 -16.49 0.31
C ILE A 169 15.81 -16.45 0.77
N CYS A 170 14.94 -15.78 0.00
CA CYS A 170 13.51 -15.75 0.25
C CYS A 170 12.90 -17.16 0.28
N GLU A 171 13.22 -18.01 -0.70
CA GLU A 171 12.73 -19.40 -0.76
C GLU A 171 13.27 -20.28 0.37
N GLU A 172 14.54 -20.09 0.77
CA GLU A 172 15.12 -20.81 1.91
C GLU A 172 14.49 -20.37 3.24
N LEU A 173 14.22 -19.08 3.43
CA LEU A 173 13.49 -18.59 4.61
C LEU A 173 12.09 -19.20 4.73
N ILE A 174 11.41 -19.39 3.59
CA ILE A 174 10.12 -20.10 3.54
C ILE A 174 10.30 -21.57 3.96
N SER A 175 11.30 -22.27 3.41
CA SER A 175 11.55 -23.70 3.72
C SER A 175 11.93 -23.94 5.18
N LEU A 176 12.55 -22.95 5.82
CA LEU A 176 12.89 -22.96 7.24
C LEU A 176 11.72 -22.63 8.17
N GLY A 177 10.53 -22.31 7.64
CA GLY A 177 9.30 -22.17 8.43
C GLY A 177 9.08 -20.80 9.08
N ILE A 178 9.70 -19.72 8.56
CA ILE A 178 9.48 -18.36 9.11
C ILE A 178 8.00 -17.94 9.01
N ILE A 179 7.32 -18.31 7.93
CA ILE A 179 5.92 -17.97 7.70
C ILE A 179 5.02 -18.73 8.69
N ASP A 180 5.34 -19.99 8.98
CA ASP A 180 4.61 -20.78 9.97
C ASP A 180 4.71 -20.16 11.38
N LYS A 181 5.89 -19.63 11.73
CA LYS A 181 6.10 -18.91 13.00
C LYS A 181 5.29 -17.62 13.09
N ILE A 182 5.27 -16.83 12.02
CA ILE A 182 4.47 -15.60 11.94
C ILE A 182 2.98 -15.95 12.02
N GLN A 183 2.53 -16.94 11.25
CA GLN A 183 1.14 -17.42 11.24
C GLN A 183 0.69 -17.85 12.63
N SER A 184 1.44 -18.74 13.28
CA SER A 184 1.13 -19.21 14.64
C SER A 184 1.06 -18.05 15.63
N SER A 185 1.93 -17.06 15.48
CA SER A 185 2.00 -15.87 16.36
C SER A 185 0.80 -14.94 16.15
N ILE A 186 0.40 -14.68 14.91
CA ILE A 186 -0.84 -13.93 14.61
C ILE A 186 -2.06 -14.67 15.19
N CYS A 187 -2.20 -15.97 14.93
CA CYS A 187 -3.33 -16.74 15.48
C CYS A 187 -3.35 -16.77 17.01
N THR A 188 -2.19 -16.73 17.66
CA THR A 188 -2.07 -16.69 19.12
C THR A 188 -2.44 -15.33 19.68
N THR A 189 -1.85 -14.24 19.17
CA THR A 189 -2.16 -12.85 19.61
C THR A 189 -3.66 -12.54 19.52
N ILE A 190 -4.32 -12.99 18.46
CA ILE A 190 -5.76 -12.74 18.24
C ILE A 190 -6.61 -13.35 19.36
N LYS A 191 -6.20 -14.49 19.92
CA LYS A 191 -6.92 -15.15 21.02
C LYS A 191 -6.66 -14.53 22.39
N MET A 192 -5.70 -13.61 22.51
CA MET A 192 -5.25 -13.07 23.79
C MET A 192 -6.02 -11.85 24.29
N ASN A 193 -6.97 -11.31 23.51
CA ASN A 193 -7.77 -10.13 23.88
C ASN A 193 -6.91 -8.93 24.35
N GLN A 194 -5.75 -8.73 23.73
CA GLN A 194 -4.85 -7.59 23.96
C GLN A 194 -4.58 -6.88 22.62
N ASP A 195 -4.19 -5.61 22.69
CA ASP A 195 -3.82 -4.85 21.49
C ASP A 195 -2.41 -5.23 21.03
N PHE A 196 -2.34 -5.94 19.91
CA PHE A 196 -1.10 -6.29 19.22
C PHE A 196 -1.00 -5.60 17.85
N THR A 197 -1.70 -4.47 17.63
CA THR A 197 -1.79 -3.78 16.33
C THR A 197 -0.42 -3.51 15.72
N HIS A 198 0.55 -3.05 16.51
CA HIS A 198 1.90 -2.81 16.01
C HIS A 198 2.57 -4.11 15.50
N PHE A 199 2.55 -5.18 16.31
CA PHE A 199 3.07 -6.49 15.92
C PHE A 199 2.38 -7.04 14.66
N TRP A 200 1.07 -6.89 14.56
CA TRP A 200 0.31 -7.29 13.37
C TRP A 200 0.75 -6.53 12.13
N CYS A 201 0.89 -5.20 12.21
CA CYS A 201 1.41 -4.40 11.09
C CYS A 201 2.78 -4.88 10.62
N LEU A 202 3.71 -5.13 11.56
CA LEU A 202 5.04 -5.65 11.22
C LEU A 202 4.96 -7.03 10.54
N SER A 203 4.11 -7.91 11.07
CA SER A 203 3.92 -9.26 10.54
C SER A 203 3.38 -9.25 9.11
N TYR A 204 2.32 -8.47 8.83
CA TYR A 204 1.78 -8.36 7.46
C TYR A 204 2.76 -7.68 6.51
N SER A 205 3.54 -6.70 6.96
CA SER A 205 4.61 -6.13 6.14
C SER A 205 5.63 -7.19 5.70
N ILE A 206 5.99 -8.13 6.57
CA ILE A 206 6.89 -9.24 6.24
C ILE A 206 6.22 -10.21 5.25
N LEU A 207 4.98 -10.63 5.52
CA LEU A 207 4.24 -11.54 4.64
C LEU A 207 4.10 -10.94 3.22
N ASN A 208 3.83 -9.64 3.12
CA ASN A 208 3.74 -8.94 1.85
C ASN A 208 5.06 -9.00 1.05
N ALA A 209 6.20 -8.84 1.73
CA ALA A 209 7.51 -8.92 1.09
C ALA A 209 7.81 -10.33 0.59
N PHE A 210 7.45 -11.36 1.36
CA PHE A 210 7.54 -12.75 0.89
C PHE A 210 6.73 -12.96 -0.38
N VAL A 211 5.46 -12.53 -0.39
CA VAL A 211 4.61 -12.60 -1.58
C VAL A 211 5.29 -11.93 -2.77
N LYS A 212 5.83 -10.73 -2.61
CA LYS A 212 6.50 -9.97 -3.69
C LYS A 212 7.80 -10.61 -4.20
N SER A 213 8.58 -11.26 -3.35
CA SER A 213 9.90 -11.77 -3.74
C SER A 213 9.93 -13.25 -4.13
N CYS A 214 9.04 -14.10 -3.59
CA CYS A 214 9.09 -15.55 -3.85
C CYS A 214 8.52 -15.96 -5.22
N SER A 215 8.78 -17.21 -5.63
CA SER A 215 8.05 -17.84 -6.74
C SER A 215 6.55 -17.97 -6.42
N PRO A 216 5.66 -17.88 -7.43
CA PRO A 216 4.25 -18.18 -7.23
C PRO A 216 4.06 -19.56 -6.59
N ASN A 217 3.45 -19.60 -5.40
CA ASN A 217 3.17 -20.83 -4.66
C ASN A 217 1.74 -20.74 -4.12
N SER A 218 0.83 -21.48 -4.73
CA SER A 218 -0.59 -21.40 -4.40
C SER A 218 -0.90 -21.81 -2.96
N VAL A 219 -0.21 -22.81 -2.41
CA VAL A 219 -0.44 -23.25 -1.02
C VAL A 219 -0.03 -22.15 -0.06
N LEU A 220 1.14 -21.57 -0.29
CA LEU A 220 1.65 -20.48 0.54
C LEU A 220 0.72 -19.26 0.49
N PHE A 221 0.33 -18.85 -0.72
CA PHE A 221 -0.51 -17.67 -0.91
C PHE A 221 -1.91 -17.86 -0.33
N LEU A 222 -2.49 -19.06 -0.39
CA LEU A 222 -3.75 -19.34 0.30
C LEU A 222 -3.61 -19.22 1.82
N SER A 223 -2.52 -19.73 2.41
CA SER A 223 -2.29 -19.60 3.85
C SER A 223 -2.16 -18.13 4.29
N ILE A 224 -1.44 -17.31 3.51
CA ILE A 224 -1.31 -15.87 3.77
C ILE A 224 -2.67 -15.18 3.60
N LEU A 225 -3.46 -15.58 2.60
CA LEU A 225 -4.77 -15.02 2.34
C LEU A 225 -5.76 -15.31 3.49
N ASP A 226 -5.74 -16.52 4.04
CA ASP A 226 -6.55 -16.90 5.21
C ASP A 226 -6.22 -16.03 6.43
N LEU A 227 -4.94 -15.72 6.65
CA LEU A 227 -4.52 -14.77 7.68
C LEU A 227 -5.07 -13.37 7.43
N CYS A 228 -4.97 -12.86 6.19
CA CYS A 228 -5.54 -11.56 5.85
C CYS A 228 -7.04 -11.51 6.15
N TYR A 229 -7.80 -12.55 5.80
CA TYR A 229 -9.23 -12.62 6.07
C TYR A 229 -9.57 -12.63 7.56
N LEU A 230 -8.75 -13.30 8.38
CA LEU A 230 -8.88 -13.24 9.83
C LEU A 230 -8.81 -11.77 10.33
N MET A 231 -7.96 -10.94 9.74
CA MET A 231 -7.89 -9.51 10.10
C MET A 231 -9.06 -8.69 9.58
N LEU A 232 -9.53 -8.94 8.36
CA LEU A 232 -10.68 -8.24 7.80
C LEU A 232 -11.95 -8.52 8.62
N THR A 233 -12.11 -9.75 9.10
CA THR A 233 -13.31 -10.20 9.83
C THR A 233 -13.32 -9.77 11.29
N GLU A 234 -12.23 -9.97 12.02
CA GLU A 234 -12.21 -9.82 13.48
C GLU A 234 -11.93 -8.37 13.95
N PHE A 235 -11.20 -7.55 13.17
CA PHE A 235 -10.54 -6.34 13.72
C PHE A 235 -10.88 -5.00 13.09
N TYR A 236 -11.61 -4.94 11.97
CA TYR A 236 -11.93 -3.67 11.31
C TYR A 236 -12.66 -2.68 12.23
N TYR A 237 -13.51 -3.18 13.13
CA TYR A 237 -14.29 -2.34 14.06
C TYR A 237 -13.61 -2.14 15.43
N GLN A 238 -12.46 -2.77 15.71
CA GLN A 238 -11.78 -2.73 17.00
C GLN A 238 -10.60 -1.71 17.06
N ASN A 239 -10.61 -0.68 16.22
CA ASN A 239 -9.55 0.34 16.09
C ASN A 239 -8.18 -0.12 15.54
N SER A 240 -8.03 -1.36 15.06
CA SER A 240 -6.78 -1.85 14.44
C SER A 240 -6.71 -1.61 12.92
N ARG A 241 -7.12 -0.42 12.47
CA ARG A 241 -7.21 -0.06 11.04
C ARG A 241 -5.90 -0.21 10.28
N SER A 242 -4.78 0.10 10.92
CA SER A 242 -3.45 -0.02 10.32
C SER A 242 -3.11 -1.47 9.93
N ALA A 243 -3.46 -2.42 10.80
CA ALA A 243 -3.21 -3.84 10.54
C ALA A 243 -4.11 -4.38 9.41
N VAL A 244 -5.38 -3.91 9.35
CA VAL A 244 -6.29 -4.19 8.23
C VAL A 244 -5.68 -3.69 6.92
N PHE A 245 -5.16 -2.46 6.89
CA PHE A 245 -4.55 -1.90 5.69
C PHE A 245 -3.32 -2.69 5.22
N GLU A 246 -2.43 -3.11 6.12
CA GLU A 246 -1.29 -3.97 5.77
C GLU A 246 -1.75 -5.34 5.25
N SER A 247 -2.82 -5.92 5.81
CA SER A 247 -3.40 -7.16 5.29
C SER A 247 -3.96 -6.99 3.88
N MET A 248 -4.58 -5.85 3.56
CA MET A 248 -5.08 -5.56 2.22
C MET A 248 -3.94 -5.43 1.19
N LYS A 249 -2.77 -4.87 1.57
CA LYS A 249 -1.59 -4.83 0.68
C LYS A 249 -1.08 -6.23 0.34
N CYS A 250 -1.19 -7.18 1.28
CA CYS A 250 -0.87 -8.58 1.03
C CYS A 250 -1.84 -9.18 0.01
N ILE A 251 -3.15 -8.98 0.18
CA ILE A 251 -4.19 -9.46 -0.76
C ILE A 251 -3.91 -8.93 -2.16
N GLN A 252 -3.68 -7.63 -2.29
CA GLN A 252 -3.35 -7.01 -3.58
C GLN A 252 -2.11 -7.65 -4.20
N SER A 253 -1.04 -7.85 -3.42
CA SER A 253 0.20 -8.44 -3.93
C SER A 253 0.02 -9.91 -4.34
N ILE A 254 -0.81 -10.67 -3.63
CA ILE A 254 -1.18 -12.04 -4.00
C ILE A 254 -1.92 -12.01 -5.34
N LEU A 255 -3.02 -11.27 -5.44
CA LEU A 255 -3.80 -11.17 -6.67
C LEU A 255 -2.93 -10.69 -7.85
N SER A 256 -1.92 -9.86 -7.60
CA SER A 256 -0.97 -9.39 -8.60
C SER A 256 0.04 -10.45 -9.11
N LYS A 257 0.06 -11.63 -8.51
CA LYS A 257 1.03 -12.71 -8.80
C LYS A 257 0.40 -14.05 -9.20
N VAL A 258 -0.90 -14.23 -9.00
CA VAL A 258 -1.61 -15.47 -9.35
C VAL A 258 -2.67 -15.21 -10.40
N ASP A 259 -2.66 -16.05 -11.45
CA ASP A 259 -3.70 -16.09 -12.49
C ASP A 259 -4.80 -17.13 -12.18
N ASP A 260 -4.77 -17.71 -10.97
CA ASP A 260 -5.69 -18.78 -10.57
C ASP A 260 -7.02 -18.20 -10.06
N LYS A 261 -8.10 -18.50 -10.79
CA LYS A 261 -9.47 -18.06 -10.50
C LYS A 261 -9.94 -18.30 -9.06
N ARG A 262 -9.43 -19.33 -8.38
CA ARG A 262 -9.80 -19.64 -7.00
C ARG A 262 -9.45 -18.50 -6.03
N PHE A 263 -8.35 -17.79 -6.29
CA PHE A 263 -7.97 -16.63 -5.49
C PHE A 263 -8.94 -15.47 -5.68
N PHE A 264 -9.35 -15.22 -6.92
CA PHE A 264 -10.33 -14.19 -7.25
C PHE A 264 -11.68 -14.49 -6.60
N GLU A 265 -12.18 -15.72 -6.75
CA GLU A 265 -13.45 -16.17 -6.13
C GLU A 265 -13.43 -16.01 -4.60
N ASN A 266 -12.33 -16.40 -3.95
CA ASN A 266 -12.19 -16.27 -2.50
C ASN A 266 -12.21 -14.80 -2.03
N VAL A 267 -11.48 -13.91 -2.72
CA VAL A 267 -11.45 -12.48 -2.35
C VAL A 267 -12.78 -11.80 -2.68
N SER A 268 -13.48 -12.21 -3.73
CA SER A 268 -14.80 -11.69 -4.08
C SER A 268 -15.85 -11.90 -2.98
N ASN A 269 -15.70 -12.91 -2.12
CA ASN A 269 -16.57 -13.08 -0.95
C ASN A 269 -16.50 -11.90 0.05
N PHE A 270 -15.44 -11.09 -0.03
CA PHE A 270 -15.22 -9.92 0.82
C PHE A 270 -15.67 -8.59 0.15
N LEU A 271 -16.34 -8.62 -1.00
CA LEU A 271 -16.82 -7.40 -1.67
C LEU A 271 -17.69 -6.53 -0.76
N ASN A 272 -18.59 -7.12 0.02
CA ASN A 272 -19.43 -6.37 0.98
C ASN A 272 -18.59 -5.66 2.07
N PHE A 273 -17.42 -6.19 2.41
CA PHE A 273 -16.50 -5.56 3.35
C PHE A 273 -15.78 -4.39 2.69
N PHE A 274 -15.30 -4.58 1.46
CA PHE A 274 -14.67 -3.52 0.67
C PHE A 274 -15.64 -2.37 0.40
N ASP A 275 -16.90 -2.66 0.07
CA ASP A 275 -17.96 -1.67 -0.07
C ASP A 275 -18.15 -0.84 1.21
N LYS A 276 -18.09 -1.49 2.38
CA LYS A 276 -18.17 -0.77 3.67
C LYS A 276 -17.00 0.19 3.83
N ILE A 277 -15.76 -0.24 3.60
CA ILE A 277 -14.58 0.64 3.68
C ILE A 277 -14.77 1.86 2.78
N LEU A 278 -15.22 1.65 1.54
CA LEU A 278 -15.45 2.70 0.57
C LEU A 278 -16.54 3.69 1.01
N THR A 279 -17.55 3.22 1.76
CA THR A 279 -18.64 4.07 2.26
C THR A 279 -18.34 4.80 3.58
N PHE A 280 -17.39 4.31 4.39
CA PHE A 280 -17.12 4.83 5.74
C PHE A 280 -15.86 5.71 5.82
N HIS A 281 -14.97 5.68 4.83
CA HIS A 281 -13.69 6.39 4.87
C HIS A 281 -13.65 7.54 3.85
N ASP A 282 -13.44 8.76 4.36
CA ASP A 282 -13.32 9.97 3.54
C ASP A 282 -11.91 10.15 2.92
N ASN A 283 -10.92 9.36 3.38
CA ASN A 283 -9.53 9.46 2.96
C ASN A 283 -9.26 8.68 1.66
N VAL A 284 -8.77 9.39 0.63
CA VAL A 284 -8.48 8.82 -0.71
C VAL A 284 -7.38 7.75 -0.64
N SER A 285 -6.35 7.93 0.19
CA SER A 285 -5.26 6.94 0.27
C SER A 285 -5.68 5.62 0.93
N GLU A 286 -6.67 5.65 1.83
CA GLU A 286 -7.24 4.46 2.48
C GLU A 286 -8.20 3.71 1.55
N THR A 287 -8.90 4.44 0.68
CA THR A 287 -9.84 3.87 -0.28
C THR A 287 -9.16 3.39 -1.56
N GLN A 288 -8.04 4.00 -1.97
CA GLN A 288 -7.27 3.63 -3.16
C GLN A 288 -6.96 2.13 -3.22
N LEU A 289 -6.41 1.56 -2.14
CA LEU A 289 -6.07 0.14 -2.07
C LEU A 289 -7.30 -0.77 -2.26
N THR A 290 -8.44 -0.33 -1.73
CA THR A 290 -9.71 -1.05 -1.89
C THR A 290 -10.17 -1.03 -3.35
N ILE A 291 -10.07 0.13 -4.00
CA ILE A 291 -10.44 0.28 -5.41
C ILE A 291 -9.49 -0.56 -6.29
N GLU A 292 -8.20 -0.59 -5.99
CA GLU A 292 -7.20 -1.41 -6.70
C GLU A 292 -7.53 -2.91 -6.58
N ILE A 293 -7.88 -3.40 -5.39
CA ILE A 293 -8.30 -4.79 -5.20
C ILE A 293 -9.58 -5.09 -5.99
N VAL A 294 -10.60 -4.25 -5.88
CA VAL A 294 -11.87 -4.42 -6.63
C VAL A 294 -11.63 -4.39 -8.14
N ALA A 295 -10.72 -3.54 -8.61
CA ALA A 295 -10.34 -3.47 -10.02
C ALA A 295 -9.64 -4.75 -10.49
N ILE A 296 -8.69 -5.28 -9.70
CA ILE A 296 -8.03 -6.55 -10.01
C ILE A 296 -9.07 -7.69 -10.06
N LEU A 297 -10.03 -7.73 -9.12
CA LEU A 297 -11.12 -8.72 -9.13
C LEU A 297 -12.04 -8.59 -10.34
N GLY A 298 -12.36 -7.37 -10.73
CA GLY A 298 -13.25 -7.10 -11.87
C GLY A 298 -12.62 -7.38 -13.23
N THR A 299 -11.29 -7.48 -13.31
CA THR A 299 -10.57 -7.52 -14.60
C THR A 299 -9.53 -8.62 -14.75
N ASN A 300 -9.20 -9.34 -13.68
CA ASN A 300 -8.14 -10.35 -13.65
C ASN A 300 -6.78 -9.86 -14.15
N LYS A 301 -6.43 -8.57 -13.94
CA LYS A 301 -5.14 -8.01 -14.37
C LYS A 301 -4.38 -7.31 -13.25
N ASN A 302 -3.05 -7.36 -13.36
CA ASN A 302 -2.11 -6.88 -12.34
C ASN A 302 -1.59 -5.47 -12.68
N GLY A 303 -1.18 -4.70 -11.66
CA GLY A 303 -0.55 -3.39 -11.87
C GLY A 303 -1.48 -2.28 -12.34
N ILE A 304 -2.76 -2.39 -11.99
CA ILE A 304 -3.81 -1.43 -12.33
C ILE A 304 -3.70 -0.21 -11.41
N ASP A 305 -2.86 0.74 -11.79
CA ASP A 305 -2.94 2.09 -11.25
C ASP A 305 -4.06 2.83 -12.01
N LEU A 306 -5.21 2.97 -11.36
CA LEU A 306 -6.38 3.69 -11.88
C LEU A 306 -6.08 5.13 -12.30
N PHE A 307 -5.02 5.73 -11.75
CA PHE A 307 -4.71 7.14 -11.90
C PHE A 307 -3.56 7.40 -12.87
N ASN A 308 -2.66 6.43 -13.11
CA ASN A 308 -1.46 6.69 -13.92
C ASN A 308 -1.24 5.86 -15.19
N ASN A 309 -1.91 4.73 -15.47
CA ASN A 309 -1.67 4.04 -16.75
C ASN A 309 -2.76 3.06 -17.21
N ASN A 310 -3.27 3.30 -18.43
CA ASN A 310 -3.90 2.34 -19.35
C ASN A 310 -5.10 1.49 -18.88
N TYR A 311 -5.53 1.53 -17.62
CA TYR A 311 -6.67 0.72 -17.17
C TYR A 311 -7.97 1.10 -17.86
N ILE A 312 -8.30 2.39 -17.89
CA ILE A 312 -9.54 2.88 -18.50
C ILE A 312 -9.49 2.66 -20.02
N HIS A 313 -8.31 2.81 -20.64
CA HIS A 313 -8.09 2.44 -22.05
C HIS A 313 -8.23 0.93 -22.29
N HIS A 314 -7.79 0.10 -21.36
CA HIS A 314 -7.92 -1.34 -21.46
C HIS A 314 -9.36 -1.82 -21.23
N LEU A 315 -10.10 -1.19 -20.31
CA LEU A 315 -11.53 -1.41 -20.13
C LEU A 315 -12.30 -1.07 -21.41
N LEU A 316 -11.92 0.02 -22.10
CA LEU A 316 -12.47 0.33 -23.42
C LEU A 316 -12.09 -0.73 -24.48
N ASP A 317 -10.83 -1.15 -24.55
CA ASP A 317 -10.37 -2.14 -25.54
C ASP A 317 -11.08 -3.49 -25.38
N ILE A 318 -11.35 -3.89 -24.13
CA ILE A 318 -12.14 -5.08 -23.81
C ILE A 318 -13.63 -4.84 -24.14
N ALA A 319 -14.19 -3.69 -23.77
CA ALA A 319 -15.59 -3.36 -24.06
C ALA A 319 -15.91 -3.37 -25.57
N LEU A 320 -14.94 -3.02 -26.43
CA LEU A 320 -15.09 -3.02 -27.89
C LEU A 320 -15.19 -4.43 -28.52
N THR A 321 -14.91 -5.51 -27.78
CA THR A 321 -14.76 -6.85 -28.36
C THR A 321 -15.71 -7.92 -27.78
N TRP A 322 -16.55 -7.61 -26.78
CA TRP A 322 -17.13 -8.63 -25.87
C TRP A 322 -18.65 -8.53 -25.64
N THR A 323 -19.22 -9.57 -25.02
CA THR A 323 -20.66 -9.76 -24.77
C THR A 323 -21.18 -8.93 -23.57
N PRO A 324 -22.39 -8.33 -23.65
CA PRO A 324 -22.93 -7.39 -22.66
C PRO A 324 -22.95 -7.87 -21.19
N ASN A 325 -23.11 -9.17 -20.93
CA ASN A 325 -23.40 -9.69 -19.59
C ASN A 325 -22.15 -9.84 -18.68
N ASP A 326 -20.94 -9.90 -19.24
CA ASP A 326 -19.73 -10.27 -18.46
C ASP A 326 -19.04 -9.06 -17.80
N PHE A 327 -19.33 -7.84 -18.25
CA PHE A 327 -18.64 -6.62 -17.79
C PHE A 327 -19.57 -5.59 -17.14
N GLU A 328 -20.88 -5.84 -17.13
CA GLU A 328 -21.87 -4.89 -16.64
C GLU A 328 -21.77 -4.63 -15.13
N VAL A 329 -21.55 -5.68 -14.35
CA VAL A 329 -21.44 -5.61 -12.90
C VAL A 329 -20.14 -4.91 -12.46
N PRO A 330 -18.94 -5.29 -12.94
CA PRO A 330 -17.71 -4.55 -12.64
C PRO A 330 -17.77 -3.08 -13.05
N LEU A 331 -18.31 -2.78 -14.24
CA LEU A 331 -18.45 -1.39 -14.71
C LEU A 331 -19.43 -0.60 -13.85
N SER A 332 -20.55 -1.21 -13.44
CA SER A 332 -21.52 -0.58 -12.54
C SER A 332 -20.90 -0.27 -11.18
N ILE A 333 -20.15 -1.22 -10.61
CA ILE A 333 -19.40 -1.00 -9.36
C ILE A 333 -18.43 0.17 -9.54
N PHE A 334 -17.69 0.20 -10.65
CA PHE A 334 -16.75 1.27 -10.93
C PHE A 334 -17.44 2.65 -11.06
N ILE A 335 -18.52 2.77 -11.83
CA ILE A 335 -19.30 4.02 -11.95
C ILE A 335 -19.91 4.44 -10.61
N LYS A 336 -20.39 3.48 -9.81
CA LYS A 336 -20.89 3.73 -8.45
C LYS A 336 -19.79 4.30 -7.55
N LEU A 337 -18.57 3.76 -7.62
CA LEU A 337 -17.41 4.25 -6.89
C LEU A 337 -17.04 5.67 -7.32
N VAL A 338 -16.93 5.92 -8.62
CA VAL A 338 -16.63 7.27 -9.15
C VAL A 338 -17.69 8.28 -8.69
N THR A 339 -18.97 7.91 -8.78
CA THR A 339 -20.10 8.74 -8.31
C THR A 339 -19.99 9.06 -6.83
N HIS A 340 -19.61 8.07 -6.02
CA HIS A 340 -19.42 8.23 -4.58
C HIS A 340 -18.23 9.16 -4.27
N VAL A 341 -17.06 8.91 -4.88
CA VAL A 341 -15.85 9.72 -4.66
C VAL A 341 -16.08 11.18 -5.04
N LEU A 342 -16.75 11.44 -6.16
CA LEU A 342 -17.11 12.80 -6.58
C LEU A 342 -17.98 13.53 -5.55
N ARG A 343 -18.72 12.82 -4.69
CA ARG A 343 -19.49 13.45 -3.62
C ARG A 343 -18.59 14.19 -2.62
N PHE A 344 -17.46 13.60 -2.28
CA PHE A 344 -16.56 14.06 -1.23
C PHE A 344 -15.33 14.78 -1.77
N HIS A 345 -14.93 14.48 -3.00
CA HIS A 345 -13.72 15.00 -3.63
C HIS A 345 -14.02 15.68 -4.97
N PRO A 346 -14.62 16.89 -4.97
CA PRO A 346 -15.14 17.46 -6.20
C PRO A 346 -14.07 17.80 -7.25
N LYS A 347 -12.83 18.05 -6.81
CA LYS A 347 -11.69 18.31 -7.69
C LYS A 347 -11.33 17.11 -8.57
N PHE A 348 -11.72 15.89 -8.18
CA PHE A 348 -11.44 14.68 -8.95
C PHE A 348 -12.06 14.70 -10.35
N ILE A 349 -13.07 15.56 -10.56
CA ILE A 349 -13.71 15.71 -11.87
C ILE A 349 -12.74 16.10 -12.99
N THR A 350 -11.69 16.87 -12.70
CA THR A 350 -10.72 17.31 -13.72
C THR A 350 -9.87 16.16 -14.24
N VAL A 351 -9.68 15.13 -13.40
CA VAL A 351 -8.98 13.90 -13.78
C VAL A 351 -9.93 13.04 -14.59
N ILE A 352 -11.14 12.79 -14.07
CA ILE A 352 -12.15 11.95 -14.74
C ILE A 352 -12.48 12.48 -16.14
N SER A 353 -12.62 13.81 -16.31
CA SER A 353 -12.96 14.41 -17.61
C SER A 353 -11.90 14.21 -18.68
N GLN A 354 -10.67 13.88 -18.31
CA GLN A 354 -9.57 13.59 -19.24
C GLN A 354 -9.45 12.09 -19.55
N THR A 355 -10.33 11.27 -18.98
CA THR A 355 -10.32 9.81 -19.14
C THR A 355 -11.59 9.33 -19.85
N PRO A 356 -11.58 8.08 -20.37
CA PRO A 356 -12.78 7.51 -21.00
C PRO A 356 -13.95 7.15 -20.09
N ILE A 357 -13.93 7.51 -18.80
CA ILE A 357 -14.98 7.14 -17.83
C ILE A 357 -16.36 7.63 -18.28
N PHE A 358 -16.45 8.84 -18.83
CA PHE A 358 -17.74 9.36 -19.32
C PHE A 358 -18.29 8.56 -20.50
N SER A 359 -17.41 8.16 -21.43
CA SER A 359 -17.78 7.31 -22.57
C SER A 359 -18.23 5.93 -22.11
N LEU A 360 -17.54 5.33 -21.13
CA LEU A 360 -17.92 4.03 -20.54
C LEU A 360 -19.25 4.11 -19.79
N ALA A 361 -19.46 5.17 -19.00
CA ALA A 361 -20.73 5.40 -18.31
C ALA A 361 -21.88 5.58 -19.31
N TYR A 362 -21.62 6.24 -20.44
CA TYR A 362 -22.63 6.44 -21.48
C TYR A 362 -22.98 5.13 -22.19
N LEU A 363 -21.97 4.32 -22.52
CA LEU A 363 -22.18 2.99 -23.10
C LEU A 363 -23.03 2.12 -22.17
N GLN A 364 -22.69 2.08 -20.88
CA GLN A 364 -23.48 1.36 -19.87
C GLN A 364 -24.91 1.88 -19.78
N PHE A 365 -25.09 3.20 -19.82
CA PHE A 365 -26.41 3.80 -19.74
C PHE A 365 -27.30 3.45 -20.93
N LYS A 366 -26.70 3.38 -22.13
CA LYS A 366 -27.39 3.06 -23.36
C LYS A 366 -27.69 1.55 -23.47
N GLU A 367 -26.71 0.72 -23.20
CA GLU A 367 -26.71 -0.71 -23.56
C GLU A 367 -26.83 -1.68 -22.37
N GLY A 368 -26.68 -1.22 -21.13
CA GLY A 368 -26.75 -2.06 -19.93
C GLY A 368 -28.17 -2.52 -19.55
N GLU A 369 -28.27 -3.52 -18.67
CA GLU A 369 -29.48 -3.88 -17.96
C GLU A 369 -29.96 -2.78 -17.00
N MET A 370 -31.21 -2.89 -16.58
CA MET A 370 -31.92 -1.84 -15.85
C MET A 370 -31.19 -1.35 -14.60
N ASN A 371 -30.66 -2.26 -13.77
CA ASN A 371 -29.98 -1.91 -12.52
C ASN A 371 -28.70 -1.09 -12.76
N THR A 372 -28.01 -1.34 -13.87
CA THR A 372 -26.77 -0.62 -14.18
C THR A 372 -27.07 0.72 -14.83
N LYS A 373 -28.12 0.80 -15.67
CA LYS A 373 -28.67 2.07 -16.15
C LYS A 373 -29.01 3.00 -14.99
N GLU A 374 -29.67 2.53 -13.94
CA GLU A 374 -29.96 3.34 -12.74
C GLU A 374 -28.69 3.92 -12.09
N THR A 375 -27.61 3.13 -12.05
CA THR A 375 -26.32 3.55 -11.50
C THR A 375 -25.69 4.65 -12.35
N SER A 376 -25.69 4.49 -13.68
CA SER A 376 -25.18 5.50 -14.62
C SER A 376 -26.04 6.77 -14.64
N THR A 377 -27.37 6.66 -14.51
CA THR A 377 -28.26 7.83 -14.37
C THR A 377 -27.89 8.66 -13.15
N LEU A 378 -27.62 8.01 -12.01
CA LEU A 378 -27.21 8.70 -10.79
C LEU A 378 -25.88 9.43 -10.97
N PHE A 379 -24.93 8.80 -11.67
CA PHE A 379 -23.67 9.42 -12.03
C PHE A 379 -23.89 10.69 -12.86
N PHE A 380 -24.67 10.61 -13.95
CA PHE A 380 -24.94 11.77 -14.80
C PHE A 380 -25.71 12.87 -14.07
N ALA A 381 -26.73 12.52 -13.28
CA ALA A 381 -27.45 13.48 -12.44
C ALA A 381 -26.51 14.21 -11.47
N ARG A 382 -25.49 13.53 -10.94
CA ARG A 382 -24.46 14.16 -10.10
C ARG A 382 -23.61 15.15 -10.88
N LEU A 383 -23.21 14.81 -12.10
CA LEU A 383 -22.40 15.68 -12.97
C LEU A 383 -23.13 16.98 -13.37
N CYS A 384 -24.46 16.99 -13.37
CA CYS A 384 -25.26 18.18 -13.62
C CYS A 384 -25.19 19.24 -12.51
N ASN A 385 -24.59 18.94 -11.35
CA ASN A 385 -24.45 19.89 -10.25
C ASN A 385 -23.50 21.05 -10.65
N GLN A 386 -23.77 22.25 -10.10
CA GLN A 386 -22.98 23.45 -10.34
C GLN A 386 -21.48 23.24 -10.11
N THR A 387 -21.10 22.41 -9.14
CA THR A 387 -19.68 22.12 -8.83
C THR A 387 -18.92 21.48 -9.99
N PHE A 388 -19.60 20.68 -10.82
CA PHE A 388 -18.97 19.90 -11.89
C PHE A 388 -19.21 20.47 -13.27
N PHE A 389 -20.32 21.20 -13.46
CA PHE A 389 -20.84 21.68 -14.73
C PHE A 389 -19.77 22.20 -15.70
N SER A 390 -18.85 23.06 -15.24
CA SER A 390 -17.83 23.68 -16.09
C SER A 390 -16.84 22.69 -16.71
N ASN A 391 -16.66 21.51 -16.11
CA ASN A 391 -15.72 20.49 -16.57
C ASN A 391 -16.38 19.42 -17.44
N VAL A 392 -17.72 19.40 -17.52
CA VAL A 392 -18.47 18.28 -18.12
C VAL A 392 -19.46 18.73 -19.18
N ILE A 393 -19.66 20.03 -19.36
CA ILE A 393 -20.64 20.58 -20.32
C ILE A 393 -20.42 20.05 -21.74
N ASP A 394 -19.17 20.03 -22.20
CA ASP A 394 -18.81 19.55 -23.54
C ASP A 394 -19.22 18.08 -23.74
N PHE A 395 -19.22 17.28 -22.67
CA PHE A 395 -19.68 15.89 -22.76
C PHE A 395 -21.19 15.78 -23.03
N PHE A 396 -22.01 16.58 -22.35
CA PHE A 396 -23.47 16.62 -22.58
C PHE A 396 -23.85 17.24 -23.94
N GLU A 397 -23.02 18.13 -24.47
CA GLU A 397 -23.22 18.71 -25.80
C GLU A 397 -22.95 17.71 -26.93
N ASN A 398 -21.99 16.80 -26.72
CA ASN A 398 -21.56 15.82 -27.71
C ASN A 398 -22.27 14.47 -27.63
N ASN A 399 -23.05 14.21 -26.57
CA ASN A 399 -23.75 12.93 -26.37
C ASN A 399 -25.21 13.17 -26.01
N PRO A 400 -26.16 12.33 -26.47
CA PRO A 400 -27.59 12.50 -26.23
C PRO A 400 -28.03 12.07 -24.80
N VAL A 401 -27.18 12.28 -23.79
CA VAL A 401 -27.41 11.82 -22.41
C VAL A 401 -28.64 12.47 -21.80
N VAL A 402 -28.92 13.74 -22.13
CA VAL A 402 -30.09 14.45 -21.60
C VAL A 402 -31.37 13.82 -22.11
N TYR A 403 -31.43 13.53 -23.41
CA TYR A 403 -32.53 12.80 -24.03
C TYR A 403 -32.73 11.42 -23.37
N GLU A 404 -31.66 10.64 -23.24
CA GLU A 404 -31.70 9.30 -22.63
C GLU A 404 -32.16 9.36 -21.15
N MET A 405 -31.77 10.41 -20.41
CA MET A 405 -32.26 10.65 -19.05
C MET A 405 -33.76 10.95 -19.02
N PHE A 406 -34.33 11.62 -20.02
CA PHE A 406 -35.78 11.77 -20.14
C PHE A 406 -36.45 10.42 -20.42
N CYS A 407 -35.97 9.64 -21.38
CA CYS A 407 -36.53 8.32 -21.70
C CYS A 407 -36.54 7.38 -20.48
N MET A 408 -35.54 7.47 -19.59
CA MET A 408 -35.52 6.70 -18.34
C MET A 408 -36.68 7.01 -17.39
N LEU A 409 -37.34 8.17 -17.50
CA LEU A 409 -38.49 8.51 -16.67
C LEU A 409 -39.72 7.64 -17.00
N GLU A 410 -39.82 7.15 -18.23
CA GLU A 410 -40.88 6.26 -18.69
C GLU A 410 -40.71 4.82 -18.21
N ALA A 411 -39.48 4.43 -17.88
CA ALA A 411 -39.18 3.09 -17.45
C ALA A 411 -39.77 2.77 -16.05
N ASP A 412 -39.93 1.48 -15.79
CA ASP A 412 -40.36 0.96 -14.49
C ASP A 412 -39.18 0.96 -13.50
N ILE A 413 -38.83 2.17 -13.03
CA ILE A 413 -37.77 2.42 -12.04
C ILE A 413 -38.33 2.97 -10.74
N PRO A 414 -37.59 2.80 -9.62
CA PRO A 414 -37.97 3.38 -8.33
C PRO A 414 -38.22 4.89 -8.43
N THR A 415 -39.25 5.39 -7.74
CA THR A 415 -39.59 6.82 -7.68
C THR A 415 -38.39 7.68 -7.27
N LYS A 416 -37.55 7.17 -6.36
CA LYS A 416 -36.31 7.85 -5.94
C LYS A 416 -35.36 8.09 -7.12
N THR A 417 -35.24 7.15 -8.03
CA THR A 417 -34.41 7.28 -9.23
C THR A 417 -35.01 8.29 -10.21
N LYS A 418 -36.35 8.29 -10.39
CA LYS A 418 -37.05 9.34 -11.16
C LYS A 418 -36.79 10.73 -10.58
N ILE A 419 -36.92 10.89 -9.27
CA ILE A 419 -36.64 12.14 -8.56
C ILE A 419 -35.20 12.62 -8.81
N ASN A 420 -34.20 11.74 -8.65
CA ASN A 420 -32.79 12.08 -8.89
C ASN A 420 -32.55 12.52 -10.34
N THR A 421 -33.20 11.86 -11.30
CA THR A 421 -33.11 12.16 -12.72
C THR A 421 -33.67 13.55 -13.01
N VAL A 422 -34.86 13.86 -12.50
CA VAL A 422 -35.50 15.18 -12.62
C VAL A 422 -34.64 16.27 -11.97
N TYR A 423 -34.05 16.01 -10.80
CA TYR A 423 -33.12 16.96 -10.17
C TYR A 423 -31.86 17.19 -10.99
N GLY A 424 -31.30 16.15 -11.60
CA GLY A 424 -30.15 16.26 -12.51
C GLY A 424 -30.48 17.15 -13.70
N LEU A 425 -31.57 16.86 -14.41
CA LEU A 425 -32.07 17.66 -15.54
C LEU A 425 -32.34 19.11 -15.14
N THR A 426 -32.96 19.33 -13.97
CA THR A 426 -33.24 20.68 -13.45
C THR A 426 -31.94 21.44 -13.18
N SER A 427 -30.97 20.78 -12.55
CA SER A 427 -29.67 21.37 -12.23
C SER A 427 -28.90 21.72 -13.50
N LEU A 428 -28.96 20.87 -14.52
CA LEU A 428 -28.35 21.15 -15.81
C LEU A 428 -28.98 22.38 -16.46
N ALA A 429 -30.31 22.44 -16.57
CA ALA A 429 -31.03 23.59 -17.13
C ALA A 429 -30.70 24.90 -16.38
N ALA A 430 -30.73 24.86 -15.04
CA ALA A 430 -30.39 26.00 -14.20
C ALA A 430 -28.94 26.47 -14.41
N ASN A 431 -27.99 25.53 -14.57
CA ASN A 431 -26.58 25.86 -14.78
C ASN A 431 -26.32 26.40 -16.20
N LEU A 432 -26.92 25.84 -17.25
CA LEU A 432 -26.84 26.37 -18.61
C LEU A 432 -27.20 27.86 -18.64
N LYS A 433 -28.31 28.21 -17.96
CA LYS A 433 -28.73 29.60 -17.79
C LYS A 433 -27.71 30.41 -16.97
N LYS A 434 -27.40 29.96 -15.75
CA LYS A 434 -26.56 30.71 -14.80
C LYS A 434 -25.20 31.09 -15.37
N PHE A 435 -24.61 30.21 -16.19
CA PHE A 435 -23.31 30.43 -16.80
C PHE A 435 -23.38 30.99 -18.24
N GLY A 436 -24.57 31.31 -18.74
CA GLY A 436 -24.78 31.86 -20.08
C GLY A 436 -24.30 30.93 -21.22
N ARG A 437 -24.25 29.61 -20.96
CA ARG A 437 -23.82 28.59 -21.93
C ARG A 437 -25.04 27.88 -22.49
N ILE A 438 -25.83 28.61 -23.25
CA ILE A 438 -27.00 28.07 -23.93
C ILE A 438 -26.52 27.24 -25.13
N SER A 439 -26.38 25.93 -24.94
CA SER A 439 -25.97 24.99 -26.02
C SER A 439 -27.20 24.52 -26.81
N PRO A 440 -27.30 24.84 -28.12
CA PRO A 440 -28.46 24.47 -28.95
C PRO A 440 -28.71 22.95 -28.98
N ASN A 441 -27.65 22.14 -28.95
CA ASN A 441 -27.77 20.68 -28.96
C ASN A 441 -28.40 20.16 -27.67
N ILE A 442 -28.05 20.75 -26.52
CA ILE A 442 -28.62 20.35 -25.24
C ILE A 442 -30.08 20.81 -25.16
N ILE A 443 -30.40 22.02 -25.63
CA ILE A 443 -31.78 22.50 -25.71
C ILE A 443 -32.62 21.58 -26.58
N ALA A 444 -32.12 21.21 -27.76
CA ALA A 444 -32.84 20.31 -28.67
C ALA A 444 -33.23 19.00 -27.97
N GLN A 445 -32.36 18.46 -27.10
CA GLN A 445 -32.67 17.28 -26.28
C GLN A 445 -33.76 17.54 -25.23
N PHE A 446 -33.79 18.72 -24.60
CA PHE A 446 -34.85 19.12 -23.67
C PHE A 446 -36.21 19.33 -24.35
N THR A 447 -36.20 19.77 -25.60
CA THR A 447 -37.41 20.08 -26.39
C THR A 447 -37.81 18.97 -27.35
N ASP A 448 -37.11 17.83 -27.34
CA ASP A 448 -37.47 16.68 -28.17
C ASP A 448 -38.87 16.18 -27.81
N GLU A 449 -39.64 15.79 -28.82
CA GLU A 449 -41.02 15.31 -28.63
C GLU A 449 -41.09 14.15 -27.63
N SER A 450 -40.17 13.18 -27.74
CA SER A 450 -40.11 12.03 -26.84
C SER A 450 -39.71 12.45 -25.42
N SER A 451 -38.81 13.43 -25.27
CA SER A 451 -38.45 13.98 -23.95
C SER A 451 -39.65 14.63 -23.27
N LEU A 452 -40.45 15.37 -24.03
CA LEU A 452 -41.66 16.03 -23.54
C LEU A 452 -42.75 15.01 -23.19
N GLU A 453 -42.93 13.97 -23.98
CA GLU A 453 -43.85 12.85 -23.68
C GLU A 453 -43.46 12.17 -22.36
N ALA A 454 -42.19 11.79 -22.21
CA ALA A 454 -41.66 11.17 -21.00
C ALA A 454 -41.88 12.03 -19.74
N PHE A 455 -41.62 13.34 -19.86
CA PHE A 455 -41.87 14.28 -18.78
C PHE A 455 -43.36 14.42 -18.45
N ASN A 456 -44.22 14.48 -19.47
CA ASN A 456 -45.67 14.61 -19.31
C ASN A 456 -46.30 13.42 -18.60
N LEU A 457 -45.73 12.21 -18.74
CA LEU A 457 -46.17 11.02 -18.02
C LEU A 457 -46.00 11.15 -16.50
N ILE A 458 -44.93 11.81 -16.04
CA ILE A 458 -44.57 11.87 -14.62
C ILE A 458 -44.90 13.21 -13.95
N LYS A 459 -45.17 14.28 -14.70
CA LYS A 459 -45.36 15.63 -14.12
C LYS A 459 -46.56 15.72 -13.16
N ASN A 460 -47.54 14.85 -13.33
CA ASN A 460 -48.76 14.78 -12.53
C ASN A 460 -48.80 13.53 -11.62
N ASP A 461 -47.64 12.95 -11.31
CA ASP A 461 -47.53 11.77 -10.45
C ASP A 461 -48.18 12.00 -9.07
N GLU A 462 -48.73 10.94 -8.49
CA GLU A 462 -49.37 10.97 -7.18
C GLU A 462 -48.35 11.32 -6.07
N ASN A 463 -47.09 10.93 -6.26
CA ASN A 463 -45.99 11.24 -5.35
C ASN A 463 -45.68 12.75 -5.34
N ALA A 464 -45.89 13.38 -4.18
CA ALA A 464 -45.73 14.82 -4.01
C ALA A 464 -44.29 15.30 -4.25
N ASP A 465 -43.27 14.52 -3.89
CA ASP A 465 -41.87 14.90 -4.05
C ASP A 465 -41.46 14.90 -5.51
N LEU A 466 -41.88 13.87 -6.27
CA LEU A 466 -41.65 13.80 -7.72
C LEU A 466 -42.37 14.94 -8.44
N ARG A 467 -43.65 15.18 -8.12
CA ARG A 467 -44.41 16.30 -8.68
C ARG A 467 -43.75 17.65 -8.41
N ASN A 468 -43.28 17.90 -7.18
CA ASN A 468 -42.57 19.14 -6.83
C ASN A 468 -41.24 19.30 -7.59
N ALA A 469 -40.51 18.20 -7.79
CA ALA A 469 -39.30 18.20 -8.61
C ALA A 469 -39.63 18.54 -10.08
N CYS A 470 -40.71 17.98 -10.63
CA CYS A 470 -41.16 18.27 -12.00
C CYS A 470 -41.56 19.73 -12.20
N VAL A 471 -42.22 20.37 -11.22
CA VAL A 471 -42.51 21.81 -11.27
C VAL A 471 -41.23 22.64 -11.41
N SER A 472 -40.18 22.26 -10.68
CA SER A 472 -38.89 22.94 -10.76
C SER A 472 -38.22 22.76 -12.12
N LEU A 473 -38.30 21.56 -12.69
CA LEU A 473 -37.79 21.28 -14.03
C LEU A 473 -38.52 22.10 -15.09
N ASP A 474 -39.86 22.09 -15.08
CA ASP A 474 -40.70 22.82 -16.02
C ASP A 474 -40.41 24.32 -16.00
N GLN A 475 -40.26 24.90 -14.82
CA GLN A 475 -39.86 26.31 -14.67
C GLN A 475 -38.50 26.59 -15.32
N ASN A 476 -37.49 25.76 -15.04
CA ASN A 476 -36.14 25.99 -15.58
C ASN A 476 -36.07 25.75 -17.09
N VAL A 477 -36.79 24.76 -17.62
CA VAL A 477 -36.83 24.46 -19.06
C VAL A 477 -37.60 25.53 -19.83
N ASN A 478 -38.78 25.95 -19.37
CA ASN A 478 -39.54 27.01 -20.01
C ASN A 478 -38.76 28.34 -20.03
N ILE A 479 -38.04 28.63 -18.95
CA ILE A 479 -37.14 29.78 -18.90
C ILE A 479 -36.00 29.62 -19.91
N LEU A 480 -35.37 28.44 -19.97
CA LEU A 480 -34.27 28.15 -20.90
C LEU A 480 -34.71 28.34 -22.36
N ILE A 481 -35.93 27.91 -22.71
CA ILE A 481 -36.50 28.00 -24.06
C ILE A 481 -36.85 29.45 -24.42
N ASN A 482 -37.43 30.21 -23.49
CA ASN A 482 -37.85 31.60 -23.74
C ASN A 482 -36.69 32.62 -23.80
N ASP A 483 -35.50 32.24 -23.32
CA ASP A 483 -34.29 33.06 -23.33
C ASP A 483 -33.41 32.84 -24.61
N ILE A 484 -33.88 32.02 -25.56
CA ILE A 484 -33.30 31.81 -26.92
C ILE A 484 -33.99 32.75 -27.90
#